data_AF-A0A520I6P3-F1
#
_entry.id   AF-A0A520I6P3-F1
#
_cell.length_a   1.000
_cell.length_b   1.000
_cell.length_c   1.000
_cell.angle_alpha   90.00
_cell.angle_beta   90.00
_cell.angle_gamma   90.00
#
_symmetry.space_group_name_H-M   'P 1'
#
loop_
_entity.id
_entity.type
_entity.pdbx_description
1 polymer ?
#
loop_
_entity_poly.entity_id
_entity_poly.type
_entity_poly.pdbx_seq_one_letter_code
_entity_poly.pdbx_strand_id
1 'polypeptide(L)'
;VIKFGLGFIFLAGAFFIFYSTRFFSNGAGIASLDVFTIAYLVMTFGELCLSPIGLSIMTKLSPVKLQGVMMGMWFLASAYGQYVAGILGAGMAQAGEHDTPLQKLMSYTEGYKQLAIYSLIAGVVLIAISPVVKKLMQEVK
;
A
#
# COMPACT_ATOMS: atom_id res chain seq x y z
N VAL A 1 -2.08 -12.84 -10.46
CA VAL A 1 -1.84 -11.48 -10.98
C VAL A 1 -3.06 -10.57 -10.85
N ILE A 2 -4.24 -10.93 -11.37
CA ILE A 2 -5.49 -10.15 -11.16
C ILE A 2 -5.81 -9.95 -9.66
N LYS A 3 -5.66 -11.01 -8.84
CA LYS A 3 -5.80 -10.94 -7.37
C LYS A 3 -4.79 -9.99 -6.69
N PHE A 4 -3.61 -9.83 -7.29
CA PHE A 4 -2.56 -8.94 -6.77
C PHE A 4 -2.89 -7.48 -7.09
N GLY A 5 -3.35 -7.19 -8.32
CA GLY A 5 -3.86 -5.85 -8.69
C GLY A 5 -5.09 -5.43 -7.89
N LEU A 6 -5.97 -6.36 -7.55
CA LEU A 6 -7.12 -6.12 -6.66
C LEU A 6 -6.68 -5.66 -5.27
N GLY A 7 -5.63 -6.25 -4.71
CA GLY A 7 -5.05 -5.81 -3.43
C GLY A 7 -4.57 -4.35 -3.46
N PHE A 8 -3.93 -3.93 -4.55
CA PHE A 8 -3.52 -2.53 -4.73
C PHE A 8 -4.69 -1.55 -4.88
N ILE A 9 -5.79 -1.98 -5.51
CA ILE A 9 -7.02 -1.17 -5.60
C ILE A 9 -7.67 -1.02 -4.22
N PHE A 10 -7.74 -2.10 -3.43
CA PHE A 10 -8.24 -2.02 -2.05
C PHE A 10 -7.36 -1.11 -1.17
N LEU A 11 -6.03 -1.18 -1.35
CA LEU A 11 -5.09 -0.29 -0.66
C LEU A 11 -5.32 1.19 -1.04
N ALA A 12 -5.51 1.48 -2.33
CA ALA A 12 -5.86 2.83 -2.79
C ALA A 12 -7.19 3.32 -2.20
N GLY A 13 -8.19 2.43 -2.14
CA GLY A 13 -9.47 2.71 -1.49
C GLY A 13 -9.32 3.02 0.00
N ALA A 14 -8.50 2.26 0.73
CA ALA A 14 -8.21 2.51 2.14
C ALA A 14 -7.56 3.87 2.37
N PHE A 15 -6.55 4.24 1.55
CA PHE A 15 -5.93 5.57 1.62
C PHE A 15 -6.88 6.71 1.25
N PHE A 16 -7.84 6.46 0.36
CA PHE A 16 -8.89 7.42 0.03
C PHE A 16 -9.88 7.62 1.20
N ILE A 17 -10.20 6.54 1.94
CA ILE A 17 -11.00 6.64 3.18
C ILE A 17 -10.21 7.42 4.25
N PHE A 18 -8.91 7.18 4.39
CA PHE A 18 -8.05 7.99 5.26
C PHE A 18 -8.07 9.48 4.89
N TYR A 19 -8.01 9.81 3.59
CA TYR A 19 -8.20 11.19 3.12
C TYR A 19 -9.58 11.76 3.49
N SER A 20 -10.65 10.97 3.34
CA SER A 20 -12.01 11.39 3.67
C SER A 20 -12.21 11.75 5.14
N THR A 21 -11.36 11.26 6.04
CA THR A 21 -11.35 11.61 7.47
C THR A 21 -11.26 13.12 7.71
N ARG A 22 -10.66 13.88 6.77
CA ARG A 22 -10.62 15.35 6.81
C ARG A 22 -12.00 15.99 6.88
N PHE A 23 -12.97 15.45 6.15
CA PHE A 23 -14.33 16.01 6.07
C PHE A 23 -15.20 15.64 7.28
N PHE A 24 -14.81 14.58 7.99
CA PHE A 24 -15.49 14.09 9.20
C PHE A 24 -14.74 14.50 10.49
N SER A 25 -13.74 15.38 10.39
CA SER A 25 -13.01 15.86 11.57
C SER A 25 -13.85 16.88 12.34
N ASN A 26 -13.85 16.78 13.66
CA ASN A 26 -14.58 17.72 14.52
C ASN A 26 -13.94 19.13 14.46
N GLY A 27 -14.65 20.19 14.85
CA GLY A 27 -14.14 21.58 14.79
C GLY A 27 -12.81 21.86 15.54
N ALA A 28 -12.35 20.90 16.35
CA ALA A 28 -11.06 20.88 17.03
C ALA A 28 -9.90 20.19 16.24
N GLY A 29 -10.15 19.71 15.02
CA GLY A 29 -9.14 19.02 14.19
C GLY A 29 -8.84 17.58 14.61
N ILE A 30 -9.80 16.92 15.28
CA ILE A 30 -9.69 15.51 15.67
C ILE A 30 -10.45 14.65 14.66
N ALA A 31 -9.74 13.68 14.09
CA ALA A 31 -10.30 12.65 13.20
C ALA A 31 -11.30 11.74 13.93
N SER A 32 -12.37 11.33 13.25
CA SER A 32 -13.30 10.34 13.78
C SER A 32 -12.67 8.94 13.82
N LEU A 33 -12.72 8.29 14.98
CA LEU A 33 -12.18 6.94 15.21
C LEU A 33 -12.87 5.89 14.33
N ASP A 34 -14.15 6.08 14.03
CA ASP A 34 -14.95 5.13 13.25
C ASP A 34 -14.47 5.06 11.79
N VAL A 35 -14.18 6.22 11.18
CA VAL A 35 -13.66 6.31 9.81
C VAL A 35 -12.26 5.69 9.72
N PHE A 36 -11.43 5.92 10.75
CA PHE A 36 -10.10 5.32 10.85
C PHE A 36 -10.17 3.79 10.93
N THR A 37 -11.10 3.26 11.74
CA THR A 37 -11.32 1.82 11.89
C THR A 37 -11.75 1.17 10.58
N ILE A 38 -12.66 1.80 9.84
CA ILE A 38 -13.11 1.32 8.53
C ILE A 38 -11.95 1.34 7.52
N ALA A 39 -11.16 2.42 7.48
CA ALA A 39 -10.00 2.53 6.60
C ALA A 39 -8.98 1.41 6.87
N TYR A 40 -8.69 1.14 8.15
CA TYR A 40 -7.81 0.06 8.56
C TYR A 40 -8.35 -1.32 8.18
N LEU A 41 -9.65 -1.55 8.37
CA LEU A 41 -10.30 -2.80 7.98
C LEU A 41 -10.19 -3.05 6.47
N VAL A 42 -10.43 -2.03 5.64
CA VAL A 42 -10.27 -2.13 4.18
C VAL A 42 -8.80 -2.37 3.80
N MET A 43 -7.85 -1.73 4.49
CA MET A 43 -6.42 -1.95 4.29
C MET A 43 -6.02 -3.40 4.60
N THR A 44 -6.51 -3.96 5.70
CA THR A 44 -6.25 -5.37 6.07
C THR A 44 -6.78 -6.35 5.03
N PHE A 45 -7.97 -6.10 4.45
CA PHE A 45 -8.45 -6.93 3.34
C PHE A 45 -7.54 -6.85 2.11
N GLY A 46 -6.98 -5.68 1.82
CA GLY A 46 -5.95 -5.50 0.80
C GLY A 46 -4.68 -6.32 1.09
N GLU A 47 -4.17 -6.27 2.32
CA GLU A 47 -2.98 -7.03 2.72
C GLU A 47 -3.17 -8.54 2.65
N LEU A 48 -4.34 -9.05 3.05
CA LEU A 48 -4.69 -10.47 2.94
C LEU A 48 -4.65 -10.97 1.49
N CYS A 49 -4.89 -10.09 0.52
CA CYS A 49 -4.77 -10.43 -0.90
C CYS A 49 -3.31 -10.47 -1.37
N LEU A 50 -2.38 -9.75 -0.72
CA LEU A 50 -1.00 -9.61 -1.17
C LEU A 50 -0.05 -10.61 -0.50
N SER A 51 -0.16 -10.77 0.82
CA SER A 51 0.74 -11.59 1.65
C SER A 51 0.91 -13.05 1.17
N PRO A 52 -0.17 -13.86 0.99
CA PRO A 52 -0.03 -15.25 0.58
C PRO A 52 0.37 -15.40 -0.89
N ILE A 53 0.07 -14.40 -1.72
CA ILE A 53 0.35 -14.44 -3.16
C ILE A 53 1.83 -14.15 -3.43
N GLY A 54 2.42 -13.17 -2.74
CA GLY A 54 3.82 -12.77 -2.93
C GLY A 54 4.79 -13.92 -2.64
N LEU A 55 4.64 -14.55 -1.48
CA LEU A 55 5.52 -15.64 -1.05
C LEU A 55 5.34 -16.91 -1.90
N SER A 56 4.10 -17.22 -2.30
CA SER A 56 3.80 -18.39 -3.12
C SER A 56 4.38 -18.28 -4.53
N ILE A 57 4.36 -17.08 -5.14
CA ILE A 57 4.95 -16.87 -6.47
C ILE A 57 6.46 -17.00 -6.41
N MET A 58 7.11 -16.39 -5.41
CA MET A 58 8.58 -16.45 -5.30
C MET A 58 9.11 -17.87 -5.12
N THR A 59 8.37 -18.71 -4.40
CA THR A 59 8.73 -20.12 -4.22
C THR A 59 8.42 -20.98 -5.44
N LYS A 60 7.28 -20.76 -6.11
CA LYS A 60 6.88 -21.51 -7.31
C LYS A 60 7.71 -21.18 -8.56
N LEU A 61 8.14 -19.93 -8.73
CA LEU A 61 8.93 -19.51 -9.90
C LEU A 61 10.44 -19.69 -9.71
N SER A 62 10.90 -19.96 -8.49
CA SER A 62 12.32 -20.11 -8.23
C SER A 62 12.85 -21.44 -8.79
N PRO A 63 14.01 -21.44 -9.45
CA PRO A 63 14.76 -22.67 -9.71
C PRO A 63 15.16 -23.33 -8.39
N VAL A 64 15.09 -24.66 -8.31
CA VAL A 64 15.32 -25.46 -7.09
C VAL A 64 16.67 -25.15 -6.43
N LYS A 65 17.70 -24.86 -7.24
CA LYS A 65 19.07 -24.56 -6.76
C LYS A 65 19.25 -23.13 -6.23
N LEU A 66 18.33 -22.21 -6.52
CA LEU A 66 18.43 -20.77 -6.20
C LEU A 66 17.31 -20.27 -5.28
N GLN A 67 16.56 -21.18 -4.67
CA GLN A 67 15.43 -20.84 -3.80
C GLN A 67 15.83 -19.95 -2.61
N GLY A 68 17.01 -20.20 -2.01
CA GLY A 68 17.54 -19.35 -0.95
C GLY A 68 17.84 -17.92 -1.42
N VAL A 69 18.35 -17.74 -2.64
CA VAL A 69 18.64 -16.42 -3.22
C VAL A 69 17.35 -15.66 -3.54
N MET A 70 16.34 -16.34 -4.09
CA MET A 70 15.04 -15.74 -4.38
C MET A 70 14.32 -15.29 -3.11
N MET A 71 14.34 -16.10 -2.05
CA MET A 71 13.77 -15.70 -0.75
C MET A 71 14.57 -14.56 -0.10
N GLY A 72 15.91 -14.58 -0.20
CA GLY A 72 16.75 -13.46 0.23
C GLY A 72 16.40 -12.16 -0.49
N MET A 73 16.20 -12.21 -1.81
CA MET A 73 15.77 -11.04 -2.60
C MET A 73 14.37 -10.55 -2.22
N TRP A 74 13.43 -11.44 -1.90
CA TRP A 74 12.10 -11.06 -1.41
C TRP A 74 12.17 -10.28 -0.09
N PHE A 75 12.94 -10.77 0.88
CA PHE A 75 13.14 -10.06 2.15
C PHE A 75 13.89 -8.75 1.97
N LEU A 76 14.90 -8.72 1.09
CA LEU A 76 15.63 -7.49 0.78
C LEU A 76 14.72 -6.43 0.14
N ALA A 77 13.88 -6.83 -0.83
CA ALA A 77 12.88 -5.95 -1.41
C ALA A 77 11.89 -5.42 -0.36
N SER A 78 11.48 -6.27 0.59
CA SER A 78 10.62 -5.86 1.71
C SER A 78 11.30 -4.84 2.62
N ALA A 79 12.59 -5.03 2.94
CA ALA A 79 13.37 -4.09 3.74
C ALA A 79 13.51 -2.72 3.06
N TYR A 80 13.83 -2.69 1.76
CA TYR A 80 13.85 -1.45 0.98
C TYR A 80 12.47 -0.80 0.89
N GLY A 81 11.40 -1.59 0.75
CA GLY A 81 10.03 -1.08 0.78
C GLY A 81 9.70 -0.36 2.09
N GLN A 82 10.06 -0.95 3.23
CA GLN A 82 9.88 -0.34 4.55
C GLN A 82 10.75 0.91 4.73
N TYR A 83 11.98 0.90 4.20
CA TYR A 83 12.84 2.08 4.23
C TYR A 83 12.24 3.27 3.46
N VAL A 84 11.73 3.03 2.24
CA VAL A 84 11.03 4.05 1.45
C VAL A 84 9.75 4.51 2.14
N ALA A 85 8.99 3.59 2.76
CA ALA A 85 7.82 3.94 3.56
C ALA A 85 8.18 4.85 4.74
N GLY A 86 9.33 4.63 5.39
CA GLY A 86 9.86 5.49 6.44
C GLY A 86 10.19 6.90 5.96
N ILE A 87 10.81 7.04 4.78
CA ILE A 87 11.10 8.34 4.17
C ILE A 87 9.80 9.08 3.85
N LEU A 88 8.83 8.40 3.24
CA LEU A 88 7.51 8.99 2.94
C LEU A 88 6.78 9.39 4.23
N GLY A 89 6.84 8.55 5.27
CA GLY A 89 6.31 8.84 6.60
C GLY A 89 6.93 10.08 7.23
N ALA A 90 8.26 10.21 7.18
CA ALA A 90 8.98 11.38 7.67
C ALA A 90 8.60 12.66 6.89
N GLY A 91 8.39 12.54 5.57
CA GLY A 91 7.89 13.64 4.74
C GLY A 91 6.49 14.11 5.13
N MET A 92 5.61 13.19 5.57
CA MET A 92 4.27 13.53 6.06
C MET A 92 4.29 14.16 7.46
N ALA A 93 5.30 13.85 8.27
CA ALA A 93 5.45 14.34 9.64
C ALA A 93 6.01 15.77 9.75
N GLN A 94 6.32 16.44 8.62
CA GLN A 94 6.85 17.81 8.56
C GLN A 94 5.83 18.93 8.88
N ALA A 95 4.75 18.63 9.59
CA ALA A 95 3.90 19.71 10.12
C ALA A 95 4.66 20.38 11.28
N GLY A 96 4.76 21.71 11.25
CA GLY A 96 5.56 22.48 12.21
C GLY A 96 5.16 22.14 13.65
N GLU A 97 6.15 22.13 14.56
CA GLU A 97 5.92 21.81 15.98
C GLU A 97 4.84 22.71 16.59
N HIS A 98 4.72 23.94 16.08
CA HIS A 98 3.76 25.00 16.45
C HIS A 98 2.45 25.06 15.62
N ASP A 99 2.21 24.14 14.69
CA ASP A 99 1.00 24.18 13.87
C ASP A 99 -0.25 23.76 14.66
N THR A 100 -1.38 24.42 14.34
CA THR A 100 -2.68 24.08 14.92
C THR A 100 -3.07 22.62 14.58
N PRO A 101 -3.83 21.93 15.45
CA PRO A 101 -4.26 20.54 15.20
C PRO A 101 -4.93 20.34 13.83
N LEU A 102 -5.66 21.35 13.35
CA LEU A 102 -6.27 21.37 12.02
C LEU A 102 -5.24 21.39 10.88
N GLN A 103 -4.16 22.17 10.99
CA GLN A 103 -3.10 22.20 9.99
C GLN A 103 -2.33 20.88 9.93
N LYS A 104 -2.05 20.27 11.09
CA LYS A 104 -1.43 18.94 11.17
C LYS A 104 -2.30 17.89 10.48
N LEU A 105 -3.61 17.89 10.76
CA LEU A 105 -4.57 16.99 10.12
C LEU A 105 -4.63 17.20 8.60
N MET A 106 -4.62 18.45 8.13
CA MET A 106 -4.59 18.75 6.69
C MET A 106 -3.31 18.23 6.02
N SER A 107 -2.14 18.41 6.64
CA SER A 107 -0.87 17.90 6.09
C SER A 107 -0.87 16.37 5.97
N TYR A 108 -1.28 15.65 7.02
CA TYR A 108 -1.38 14.18 6.98
C TYR A 108 -2.37 13.69 5.92
N THR A 109 -3.54 14.33 5.82
CA THR A 109 -4.55 13.93 4.82
C THR A 109 -4.05 14.16 3.39
N GLU A 110 -3.31 15.24 3.13
CA GLU A 110 -2.70 15.47 1.81
C GLU A 110 -1.67 14.39 1.46
N GLY A 111 -0.88 13.93 2.44
CA GLY A 111 0.00 12.78 2.31
C GLY A 111 -0.76 11.48 1.96
N TYR A 112 -1.88 11.21 2.66
CA TYR A 112 -2.73 10.05 2.34
C TYR A 112 -3.30 10.11 0.92
N LYS A 113 -3.68 11.30 0.43
CA LYS A 113 -4.12 11.47 -0.96
C LYS A 113 -3.02 11.11 -1.95
N GLN A 114 -1.79 11.54 -1.72
CA GLN A 114 -0.65 11.18 -2.58
C GLN A 114 -0.41 9.67 -2.59
N LEU A 115 -0.43 9.03 -1.42
CA LEU A 115 -0.32 7.57 -1.31
C LEU A 115 -1.47 6.84 -2.01
N ALA A 116 -2.71 7.36 -1.94
CA ALA A 116 -3.86 6.83 -2.66
C ALA A 116 -3.65 6.88 -4.18
N ILE A 117 -3.15 8.01 -4.70
CA ILE A 117 -2.87 8.18 -6.14
C ILE A 117 -1.75 7.23 -6.58
N TYR A 118 -0.65 7.15 -5.83
CA TYR A 118 0.46 6.26 -6.17
C TYR A 118 0.07 4.79 -6.14
N SER A 119 -0.69 4.36 -5.14
CA SER A 119 -1.20 2.98 -5.05
C SER A 119 -2.20 2.66 -6.16
N LEU A 120 -3.05 3.61 -6.55
CA LEU A 120 -3.98 3.46 -7.68
C LEU A 120 -3.25 3.31 -9.00
N ILE A 121 -2.27 4.19 -9.28
CA ILE A 121 -1.45 4.13 -10.49
C ILE A 121 -0.69 2.79 -10.54
N ALA A 122 -0.05 2.40 -9.44
CA ALA A 122 0.65 1.13 -9.35
C ALA A 122 -0.28 -0.08 -9.59
N GLY A 123 -1.49 -0.06 -9.02
CA GLY A 123 -2.50 -1.08 -9.23
C GLY A 123 -2.96 -1.19 -10.70
N VAL A 124 -3.24 -0.07 -11.34
CA VAL A 124 -3.63 -0.01 -12.76
C VAL A 124 -2.50 -0.52 -13.66
N VAL A 125 -1.26 -0.06 -13.41
CA VAL A 125 -0.07 -0.50 -14.15
C VAL A 125 0.15 -2.01 -14.00
N LEU A 126 0.02 -2.55 -12.78
CA LEU A 126 0.11 -4.00 -12.53
C LEU A 126 -0.97 -4.79 -13.27
N ILE A 127 -2.19 -4.28 -13.35
CA ILE A 127 -3.28 -4.92 -14.11
C ILE A 127 -2.99 -4.87 -15.62
N ALA A 128 -2.45 -3.75 -16.12
CA ALA A 128 -2.07 -3.61 -17.52
C ALA A 128 -0.90 -4.53 -17.92
N ILE A 129 0.06 -4.75 -17.02
CA ILE A 129 1.22 -5.64 -17.22
C ILE A 129 0.86 -7.11 -16.96
N SER A 130 -0.23 -7.38 -16.22
CA SER A 130 -0.73 -8.73 -15.93
C SER A 130 -0.81 -9.67 -17.13
N PRO A 131 -1.36 -9.29 -18.30
CA PRO A 131 -1.39 -10.18 -19.48
C PRO A 131 0.01 -10.56 -19.97
N VAL A 132 0.99 -9.64 -19.90
CA VAL A 132 2.38 -9.89 -20.31
C VAL A 132 3.05 -10.85 -19.34
N VAL A 133 2.90 -10.62 -18.03
CA VAL A 133 3.44 -11.50 -16.98
C VAL A 133 2.84 -12.90 -17.09
N LYS A 134 1.52 -13.00 -17.32
CA LYS A 134 0.84 -14.29 -17.50
C LYS A 134 1.32 -15.02 -18.76
N LYS A 135 1.63 -14.28 -19.84
CA LYS A 135 2.19 -14.84 -21.08
C LYS A 135 3.62 -15.36 -20.88
N LEU A 136 4.43 -14.66 -20.07
CA LEU A 136 5.80 -15.05 -19.72
C LEU A 136 5.85 -16.22 -18.72
N MET A 137 4.83 -16.37 -17.86
CA MET A 137 4.73 -17.46 -16.87
C MET A 137 4.31 -18.82 -17.47
N GLN A 138 4.26 -18.98 -18.80
CA GLN A 138 3.97 -20.21 -19.57
C GLN A 138 3.40 -21.37 -18.71
N GLU A 139 2.08 -21.39 -18.52
CA GLU A 139 1.32 -22.51 -17.94
C GLU A 139 1.75 -23.08 -16.57
N VAL A 140 2.48 -22.33 -15.73
CA VAL A 140 2.63 -22.74 -14.33
C VAL A 140 1.31 -22.48 -13.59
N LYS A 141 0.51 -23.53 -13.40
CA LYS A 141 -0.73 -23.54 -12.61
C LYS A 141 -0.51 -23.24 -11.12
#